data_AF-A0A938MB09-F1
#
_entry.id   AF-A0A938MB09-F1
#
_cell.length_a   1.000
_cell.length_b   1.000
_cell.length_c   1.000
_cell.angle_alpha   90.00
_cell.angle_beta   90.00
_cell.angle_gamma   90.00
#
_symmetry.space_group_name_H-M   'P 1'
#
loop_
_entity.id
_entity.type
_entity.pdbx_description
1 polymer ?
#
loop_
_entity_poly.entity_id
_entity_poly.type
_entity_poly.pdbx_seq_one_letter_code
_entity_poly.pdbx_strand_id
1 'polypeptide(L)'
;MWASRAGLALLALSMATSALAQQQRSDASSPAAVAVFDDTATRGHWQGAYGSYVHALGAMKGYSPLFGGPGWPCHFHITTGNPKDRVRVWPSPFDYALDDRALFNPVKGVHTGGAFDDHGEAYPLGQGPDLFVQVALPQGRYLLSLYFFEIDWIQYRAYDLRLYDDKDKLLAQTDVSDFFEGKYKRFLVDLPSPRGLKLHIARKGGPNAILCGLFLDKLSPIRPFPLALGQSRDARRRWSPALDKPRGRLMSLVKPQNEKGARFWPDHRKDLQDIRAGLERFLKDDPGPMEAVCAHWVLSECCEELLDLAASREQFQRFLAAFAAQDGNAHSRAELLRELAEGLRLDAETWRVAAADVAYVEELAKSDNKQLTATEARRLARQHFSDRDHSGAVRLYGMMLDAMTDTTELDDALSLAKALEEIGDYRVAAQRYEWICQAYPDSDRMAEAWHGLYWTWFVLADYAKSRAALEKLIAEGPIERVNEYKVLLAKNRLLAGERDQAKQMLEALLRSDAFAKDAKNRAFAQAWLRNVQEDMARNAIRAGSRTQAGGK
;
A
#
# COMPACT_ATOMS: atom_id res chain seq x y z
N MET A 1 -24.43 -46.14 -48.78
CA MET A 1 -24.60 -44.68 -48.55
C MET A 1 -24.95 -44.29 -47.10
N TRP A 2 -25.31 -45.21 -46.19
CA TRP A 2 -25.65 -44.84 -44.80
C TRP A 2 -24.44 -44.70 -43.85
N ALA A 3 -23.31 -45.35 -44.13
CA ALA A 3 -22.11 -45.31 -43.28
C ALA A 3 -21.33 -43.98 -43.32
N SER A 4 -21.52 -43.15 -44.35
CA SER A 4 -20.77 -41.89 -44.52
C SER A 4 -21.36 -40.72 -43.72
N ARG A 5 -22.67 -40.73 -43.40
CA ARG A 5 -23.31 -39.66 -42.63
C ARG A 5 -23.08 -39.77 -41.12
N ALA A 6 -22.94 -40.98 -40.59
CA ALA A 6 -22.66 -41.20 -39.16
C ALA A 6 -21.23 -40.78 -38.77
N GLY A 7 -20.24 -41.03 -39.64
CA GLY A 7 -18.85 -40.64 -39.41
C GLY A 7 -18.63 -39.12 -39.38
N LEU A 8 -19.34 -38.38 -40.24
CA LEU A 8 -19.31 -36.91 -40.27
C LEU A 8 -19.98 -36.28 -39.03
N ALA A 9 -21.05 -36.88 -38.51
CA ALA A 9 -21.72 -36.41 -37.29
C ALA A 9 -20.85 -36.63 -36.03
N LEU A 10 -20.15 -37.77 -35.93
CA LEU A 10 -19.24 -38.08 -34.82
C LEU A 10 -17.98 -37.20 -34.81
N LEU A 11 -17.43 -36.87 -35.98
CA LEU A 11 -16.32 -35.92 -36.12
C LEU A 11 -16.74 -34.48 -35.75
N ALA A 12 -17.93 -34.05 -36.16
CA ALA A 12 -18.46 -32.73 -35.80
C ALA A 12 -18.76 -32.61 -34.29
N LEU A 13 -19.26 -33.68 -33.65
CA LEU A 13 -19.51 -33.72 -32.21
C LEU A 13 -18.18 -33.68 -31.41
N SER A 14 -17.17 -34.44 -31.85
CA SER A 14 -15.83 -34.49 -31.23
C SER A 14 -15.08 -33.16 -31.34
N MET A 15 -15.17 -32.49 -32.50
CA MET A 15 -14.60 -31.15 -32.69
C MET A 15 -15.36 -30.08 -31.89
N ALA A 16 -16.68 -30.17 -31.79
CA ALA A 16 -17.47 -29.26 -30.95
C ALA A 16 -17.16 -29.43 -29.45
N THR A 17 -17.02 -30.67 -28.95
CA THR A 17 -16.61 -30.93 -27.56
C THR A 17 -15.16 -30.50 -27.29
N SER A 18 -14.25 -30.66 -28.27
CA SER A 18 -12.86 -30.20 -28.13
C SER A 18 -12.77 -28.67 -28.17
N ALA A 19 -13.55 -28.00 -29.02
CA ALA A 19 -13.64 -26.55 -29.07
C ALA A 19 -14.27 -25.98 -27.79
N LEU A 20 -15.33 -26.59 -27.25
CA LEU A 20 -15.92 -26.23 -25.95
C LEU A 20 -14.98 -26.47 -24.78
N ALA A 21 -14.22 -27.58 -24.78
CA ALA A 21 -13.22 -27.85 -23.74
C ALA A 21 -12.00 -26.92 -23.84
N GLN A 22 -11.62 -26.52 -25.06
CA GLN A 22 -10.52 -25.58 -25.31
C GLN A 22 -10.95 -24.12 -25.04
N GLN A 23 -12.22 -23.79 -25.27
CA GLN A 23 -12.85 -22.52 -24.88
C GLN A 23 -13.02 -22.43 -23.35
N GLN A 24 -13.47 -23.50 -22.68
CA GLN A 24 -13.51 -23.60 -21.20
C GLN A 24 -12.11 -23.56 -20.57
N ARG A 25 -11.09 -24.15 -21.19
CA ARG A 25 -9.68 -24.01 -20.75
C ARG A 25 -9.10 -22.62 -21.05
N SER A 26 -9.57 -21.95 -22.09
CA SER A 26 -9.14 -20.58 -22.42
C SER A 26 -9.77 -19.53 -21.49
N ASP A 27 -10.97 -19.78 -20.98
CA ASP A 27 -11.63 -18.92 -19.99
C ASP A 27 -10.99 -19.06 -18.60
N ALA A 28 -10.54 -20.25 -18.20
CA ALA A 28 -9.84 -20.48 -16.93
C ALA A 28 -8.43 -19.86 -16.85
N SER A 29 -7.88 -19.35 -17.97
CA SER A 29 -6.57 -18.69 -18.04
C SER A 29 -6.64 -17.18 -18.33
N SER A 30 -7.84 -16.63 -18.44
CA SER A 30 -8.06 -15.19 -18.63
C SER A 30 -8.27 -14.49 -17.29
N PRO A 31 -7.73 -13.27 -17.09
CA PRO A 31 -8.04 -12.48 -15.92
C PRO A 31 -9.54 -12.21 -15.87
N ALA A 32 -10.08 -12.25 -14.67
CA ALA A 32 -11.47 -11.93 -14.41
C ALA A 32 -11.52 -10.71 -13.50
N ALA A 33 -12.38 -9.75 -13.81
CA ALA A 33 -12.65 -8.64 -12.92
C ALA A 33 -14.14 -8.35 -12.85
N VAL A 34 -14.57 -7.75 -11.74
CA VAL A 34 -15.92 -7.22 -11.58
C VAL A 34 -15.83 -5.92 -10.79
N ALA A 35 -16.63 -4.92 -11.17
CA ALA A 35 -16.83 -3.73 -10.34
C ALA A 35 -17.67 -4.13 -9.12
N VAL A 36 -17.22 -3.76 -7.93
CA VAL A 36 -17.93 -4.02 -6.68
C VAL A 36 -18.46 -2.71 -6.10
N PHE A 37 -19.24 -2.81 -5.03
CA PHE A 37 -19.88 -1.66 -4.39
C PHE A 37 -18.90 -0.55 -4.03
N ASP A 38 -19.38 0.69 -4.04
CA ASP A 38 -18.60 1.85 -3.64
C ASP A 38 -18.43 1.87 -2.11
N ASP A 39 -17.35 2.50 -1.66
CA ASP A 39 -17.15 2.82 -0.25
C ASP A 39 -16.96 4.33 -0.08
N THR A 40 -17.86 4.94 0.68
CA THR A 40 -17.83 6.36 1.06
C THR A 40 -17.63 6.56 2.55
N ALA A 41 -17.63 5.48 3.34
CA ALA A 41 -17.54 5.54 4.79
C ALA A 41 -16.09 5.69 5.26
N THR A 42 -15.15 5.05 4.56
CA THR A 42 -13.72 5.11 4.92
C THR A 42 -13.11 6.51 4.69
N ARG A 43 -13.65 7.28 3.75
CA ARG A 43 -13.16 8.62 3.37
C ARG A 43 -11.63 8.63 3.19
N GLY A 44 -10.92 9.57 3.79
CA GLY A 44 -9.48 9.71 3.72
C GLY A 44 -8.68 8.74 4.60
N HIS A 45 -9.35 7.97 5.47
CA HIS A 45 -8.74 7.06 6.45
C HIS A 45 -8.37 5.70 5.83
N TRP A 46 -7.57 5.74 4.77
CA TRP A 46 -7.23 4.56 3.98
C TRP A 46 -6.35 3.55 4.74
N GLN A 47 -5.49 4.02 5.65
CA GLN A 47 -4.57 3.15 6.39
C GLN A 47 -5.36 2.17 7.25
N GLY A 48 -5.09 0.87 7.09
CA GLY A 48 -5.82 -0.17 7.80
C GLY A 48 -7.04 -0.72 7.02
N ALA A 49 -7.60 0.06 6.09
CA ALA A 49 -8.74 -0.35 5.27
C ALA A 49 -8.35 -0.70 3.82
N TYR A 50 -7.35 -0.02 3.27
CA TYR A 50 -6.89 -0.16 1.89
C TYR A 50 -5.36 -0.09 1.78
N GLY A 51 -4.82 -0.58 0.67
CA GLY A 51 -3.42 -0.37 0.28
C GLY A 51 -2.42 -1.16 1.08
N SER A 52 -2.86 -2.28 1.66
CA SER A 52 -2.03 -3.16 2.47
C SER A 52 -0.99 -3.92 1.67
N TYR A 53 -1.18 -4.06 0.35
CA TYR A 53 -0.18 -4.64 -0.55
C TYR A 53 0.59 -3.57 -1.31
N VAL A 54 -0.10 -2.65 -1.99
CA VAL A 54 0.50 -1.48 -2.65
C VAL A 54 -0.42 -0.27 -2.49
N HIS A 55 0.16 0.90 -2.26
CA HIS A 55 -0.55 2.18 -2.37
C HIS A 55 0.24 3.17 -3.23
N ALA A 56 -0.49 4.02 -3.96
CA ALA A 56 0.00 5.09 -4.79
C ALA A 56 -0.84 6.35 -4.56
N LEU A 57 -0.28 7.33 -3.86
CA LEU A 57 -0.98 8.54 -3.43
C LEU A 57 -0.48 9.75 -4.22
N GLY A 58 -1.42 10.52 -4.79
CA GLY A 58 -1.12 11.74 -5.52
C GLY A 58 -0.59 12.84 -4.58
N ALA A 59 0.53 13.45 -4.96
CA ALA A 59 1.04 14.69 -4.37
C ALA A 59 1.27 14.72 -2.84
N MET A 60 1.57 13.56 -2.24
CA MET A 60 1.81 13.45 -0.79
C MET A 60 3.20 13.94 -0.36
N LYS A 61 4.14 14.12 -1.30
CA LYS A 61 5.49 14.68 -1.07
C LYS A 61 5.67 15.99 -1.86
N GLY A 62 4.70 16.89 -1.73
CA GLY A 62 4.61 18.10 -2.57
C GLY A 62 4.21 17.73 -4.00
N TYR A 63 4.97 18.18 -5.01
CA TYR A 63 4.72 17.82 -6.42
C TYR A 63 5.19 16.40 -6.79
N SER A 64 5.27 15.49 -5.81
CA SER A 64 5.69 14.11 -6.00
C SER A 64 4.71 13.15 -5.31
N PRO A 65 4.39 12.02 -5.94
CA PRO A 65 3.53 11.01 -5.33
C PRO A 65 4.26 10.27 -4.20
N LEU A 66 3.49 9.59 -3.37
CA LEU A 66 3.98 8.60 -2.41
C LEU A 66 3.57 7.20 -2.87
N PHE A 67 4.53 6.28 -2.88
CA PHE A 67 4.31 4.87 -3.18
C PHE A 67 4.83 4.04 -2.02
N GLY A 68 4.22 2.88 -1.77
CA GLY A 68 4.68 1.97 -0.74
C GLY A 68 3.84 0.69 -0.64
N GLY A 69 4.12 -0.07 0.40
CA GLY A 69 3.53 -1.39 0.67
C GLY A 69 4.48 -2.54 0.33
N PRO A 70 4.25 -3.75 0.88
CA PRO A 70 5.13 -4.92 0.72
C PRO A 70 5.25 -5.40 -0.73
N GLY A 71 4.26 -5.09 -1.58
CA GLY A 71 4.29 -5.38 -3.02
C GLY A 71 5.09 -4.39 -3.87
N TRP A 72 5.66 -3.33 -3.27
CA TRP A 72 6.43 -2.30 -3.96
C TRP A 72 7.94 -2.65 -3.98
N PRO A 73 8.70 -2.31 -5.06
CA PRO A 73 8.25 -1.69 -6.30
C PRO A 73 7.50 -2.65 -7.22
N CYS A 74 6.43 -2.16 -7.83
CA CYS A 74 5.75 -2.82 -8.95
C CYS A 74 5.80 -1.92 -10.18
N HIS A 75 5.55 -2.47 -11.37
CA HIS A 75 5.44 -1.64 -12.57
C HIS A 75 4.15 -0.83 -12.47
N PHE A 76 4.28 0.44 -12.11
CA PHE A 76 3.19 1.41 -11.98
C PHE A 76 3.48 2.62 -12.85
N HIS A 77 2.55 2.95 -13.74
CA HIS A 77 2.70 4.10 -14.63
C HIS A 77 1.36 4.80 -14.85
N ILE A 78 1.37 6.13 -14.86
CA ILE A 78 0.19 6.93 -15.19
C ILE A 78 0.53 7.83 -16.37
N THR A 79 -0.34 7.84 -17.37
CA THR A 79 -0.22 8.68 -18.57
C THR A 79 -1.50 9.43 -18.84
N THR A 80 -1.41 10.42 -19.73
CA THR A 80 -2.58 11.06 -20.32
C THR A 80 -2.86 10.45 -21.69
N GLY A 81 -4.10 10.58 -22.18
CA GLY A 81 -4.47 10.20 -23.55
C GLY A 81 -3.77 11.01 -24.65
N ASN A 82 -3.11 12.10 -24.30
CA ASN A 82 -2.33 12.90 -25.24
C ASN A 82 -0.82 12.62 -25.06
N PRO A 83 -0.13 12.02 -26.04
CA PRO A 83 1.30 11.72 -25.92
C PRO A 83 2.20 12.96 -25.79
N LYS A 84 1.68 14.16 -26.08
CA LYS A 84 2.39 15.44 -25.92
C LYS A 84 2.14 16.09 -24.57
N ASP A 85 1.21 15.58 -23.77
CA ASP A 85 0.96 16.04 -22.41
C ASP A 85 1.33 14.96 -21.39
N ARG A 86 1.70 15.41 -20.20
CA ARG A 86 2.13 14.54 -19.11
C ARG A 86 1.18 14.70 -17.93
N VAL A 87 1.06 13.65 -17.13
CA VAL A 87 0.30 13.71 -15.89
C VAL A 87 0.91 14.78 -14.97
N ARG A 88 0.06 15.60 -14.36
CA ARG A 88 0.45 16.51 -13.28
C ARG A 88 0.25 15.80 -11.95
N VAL A 89 1.16 16.05 -11.03
CA VAL A 89 1.00 15.66 -9.63
C VAL A 89 0.68 16.95 -8.89
N TRP A 90 -0.59 17.13 -8.55
CA TRP A 90 -1.12 18.38 -8.03
C TRP A 90 -1.31 18.30 -6.51
N PRO A 91 -0.46 18.97 -5.71
CA PRO A 91 -0.74 19.22 -4.32
C PRO A 91 -1.69 20.41 -4.21
N SER A 92 -2.75 20.26 -3.43
CA SER A 92 -3.62 21.39 -3.11
C SER A 92 -2.86 22.43 -2.27
N PRO A 93 -3.07 23.74 -2.52
CA PRO A 93 -2.58 24.79 -1.64
C PRO A 93 -3.42 24.97 -0.37
N PHE A 94 -4.59 24.34 -0.27
CA PHE A 94 -5.47 24.46 0.90
C PHE A 94 -5.06 23.53 2.04
N ASP A 95 -5.37 23.95 3.27
CA ASP A 95 -5.18 23.12 4.45
C ASP A 95 -6.33 22.13 4.60
N TYR A 96 -6.00 20.85 4.59
CA TYR A 96 -6.93 19.73 4.73
C TYR A 96 -6.76 18.99 6.06
N ALA A 97 -5.94 19.49 7.00
CA ALA A 97 -5.56 18.71 8.18
C ALA A 97 -6.76 18.19 9.01
N LEU A 98 -7.89 18.90 8.99
CA LEU A 98 -9.13 18.54 9.68
C LEU A 98 -10.23 17.99 8.77
N ASP A 99 -9.97 17.88 7.47
CA ASP A 99 -10.92 17.36 6.49
C ASP A 99 -10.66 15.87 6.27
N ASP A 100 -11.48 15.05 6.92
CA ASP A 100 -11.39 13.60 6.91
C ASP A 100 -11.61 12.98 5.51
N ARG A 101 -12.05 13.76 4.53
CA ARG A 101 -12.23 13.35 3.12
C ARG A 101 -10.94 13.47 2.33
N ALA A 102 -9.99 14.32 2.70
CA ALA A 102 -8.68 14.29 2.06
C ALA A 102 -7.92 13.03 2.51
N LEU A 103 -7.10 12.42 1.66
CA LEU A 103 -6.35 11.23 2.08
C LEU A 103 -5.38 11.57 3.23
N PHE A 104 -5.31 10.69 4.23
CA PHE A 104 -4.30 10.79 5.27
C PHE A 104 -2.89 10.68 4.65
N ASN A 105 -2.06 11.69 4.90
CA ASN A 105 -0.69 11.73 4.41
C ASN A 105 0.26 11.23 5.49
N PRO A 106 0.84 10.01 5.35
CA PRO A 106 1.73 9.48 6.37
C PRO A 106 2.98 10.36 6.52
N VAL A 107 3.40 11.05 5.46
CA VAL A 107 4.58 11.93 5.51
C VAL A 107 4.39 13.09 6.47
N LYS A 108 3.21 13.72 6.41
CA LYS A 108 2.92 14.93 7.21
C LYS A 108 2.23 14.59 8.53
N GLY A 109 1.67 13.40 8.68
CA GLY A 109 0.84 13.01 9.82
C GLY A 109 -0.52 13.70 9.86
N VAL A 110 -0.98 14.24 8.74
CA VAL A 110 -2.25 14.96 8.61
C VAL A 110 -2.91 14.65 7.27
N HIS A 111 -4.21 14.91 7.15
CA HIS A 111 -4.93 14.83 5.88
C HIS A 111 -4.41 15.88 4.88
N THR A 112 -4.21 15.48 3.61
CA THR A 112 -3.64 16.34 2.55
C THR A 112 -4.42 16.18 1.25
N GLY A 113 -4.86 17.29 0.66
CA GLY A 113 -5.44 17.30 -0.68
C GLY A 113 -4.35 17.14 -1.75
N GLY A 114 -4.45 16.09 -2.55
CA GLY A 114 -3.48 15.81 -3.61
C GLY A 114 -4.00 14.80 -4.63
N ALA A 115 -3.60 14.95 -5.90
CA ALA A 115 -4.03 14.06 -6.97
C ALA A 115 -3.01 13.92 -8.11
N PHE A 116 -3.18 12.84 -8.87
CA PHE A 116 -2.76 12.76 -10.27
C PHE A 116 -3.82 13.44 -11.14
N ASP A 117 -3.40 14.21 -12.13
CA ASP A 117 -4.25 15.11 -12.91
C ASP A 117 -3.86 15.05 -14.40
N ASP A 118 -4.85 14.91 -15.30
CA ASP A 118 -4.62 14.85 -16.75
C ASP A 118 -4.34 16.20 -17.41
N HIS A 119 -4.43 17.31 -16.68
CA HIS A 119 -4.29 18.67 -17.21
C HIS A 119 -5.37 19.04 -18.24
N GLY A 120 -6.56 18.43 -18.12
CA GLY A 120 -7.68 18.60 -19.03
C GLY A 120 -8.21 20.03 -19.15
N GLU A 121 -7.96 20.89 -18.15
CA GLU A 121 -8.39 22.28 -18.10
C GLU A 121 -7.63 23.18 -19.10
N ALA A 122 -6.50 22.72 -19.62
CA ALA A 122 -5.75 23.41 -20.66
C ALA A 122 -6.35 23.23 -22.07
N TYR A 123 -7.42 22.44 -22.19
CA TYR A 123 -8.08 22.11 -23.45
C TYR A 123 -9.48 22.71 -23.48
N PRO A 124 -10.06 22.90 -24.69
CA PRO A 124 -11.47 23.24 -24.81
C PRO A 124 -12.34 22.28 -24.00
N LEU A 125 -13.41 22.79 -23.40
CA LEU A 125 -14.31 21.99 -22.57
C LEU A 125 -14.78 20.74 -23.34
N GLY A 126 -14.55 19.57 -22.74
CA GLY A 126 -14.86 18.26 -23.35
C GLY A 126 -13.81 17.69 -24.32
N GLN A 127 -12.68 18.36 -24.55
CA GLN A 127 -11.63 17.91 -25.50
C GLN A 127 -10.27 17.57 -24.87
N GLY A 128 -10.09 17.80 -23.57
CA GLY A 128 -8.86 17.43 -22.87
C GLY A 128 -8.69 15.91 -22.74
N PRO A 129 -7.46 15.44 -22.50
CA PRO A 129 -7.12 14.03 -22.45
C PRO A 129 -7.86 13.29 -21.33
N ASP A 130 -7.71 11.97 -21.32
CA ASP A 130 -8.13 11.11 -20.22
C ASP A 130 -6.91 10.67 -19.38
N LEU A 131 -7.14 10.15 -18.18
CA LEU A 131 -6.11 9.47 -17.37
C LEU A 131 -6.07 7.98 -17.68
N PHE A 132 -4.86 7.44 -17.81
CA PHE A 132 -4.60 6.01 -17.92
C PHE A 132 -3.66 5.56 -16.82
N VAL A 133 -3.99 4.47 -16.14
CA VAL A 133 -3.14 3.84 -15.12
C VAL A 133 -2.79 2.43 -15.57
N GLN A 134 -1.51 2.10 -15.53
CA GLN A 134 -1.01 0.76 -15.83
C GLN A 134 -0.35 0.19 -14.58
N VAL A 135 -0.72 -1.05 -14.26
CA VAL A 135 -0.13 -1.79 -13.14
C VAL A 135 0.17 -3.23 -13.54
N ALA A 136 1.37 -3.73 -13.24
CA ALA A 136 1.69 -5.16 -13.37
C ALA A 136 1.69 -5.84 -12.01
N LEU A 137 0.99 -6.96 -11.91
CA LEU A 137 0.77 -7.68 -10.66
C LEU A 137 1.13 -9.17 -10.81
N PRO A 138 1.64 -9.81 -9.75
CA PRO A 138 1.83 -11.26 -9.74
C PRO A 138 0.48 -11.98 -9.71
N GLN A 139 0.50 -13.29 -9.96
CA GLN A 139 -0.67 -14.16 -9.82
C GLN A 139 -1.32 -13.97 -8.43
N GLY A 140 -2.65 -13.94 -8.42
CA GLY A 140 -3.42 -13.82 -7.18
C GLY A 140 -4.76 -13.12 -7.39
N ARG A 141 -5.47 -12.96 -6.26
CA ARG A 141 -6.70 -12.17 -6.17
C ARG A 141 -6.40 -10.84 -5.51
N TYR A 142 -6.95 -9.76 -6.06
CA TYR A 142 -6.72 -8.41 -5.59
C TYR A 142 -8.02 -7.61 -5.51
N LEU A 143 -8.13 -6.78 -4.49
CA LEU A 143 -9.04 -5.64 -4.47
C LEU A 143 -8.27 -4.41 -4.97
N LEU A 144 -8.63 -3.93 -6.16
CA LEU A 144 -8.14 -2.68 -6.73
C LEU A 144 -9.12 -1.56 -6.39
N SER A 145 -8.68 -0.59 -5.58
CA SER A 145 -9.50 0.52 -5.12
C SER A 145 -8.94 1.86 -5.59
N LEU A 146 -9.80 2.72 -6.10
CA LEU A 146 -9.49 4.04 -6.63
C LEU A 146 -10.20 5.09 -5.79
N TYR A 147 -9.46 6.04 -5.25
CA TYR A 147 -10.04 7.10 -4.44
C TYR A 147 -10.19 8.39 -5.23
N PHE A 148 -11.41 8.91 -5.20
CA PHE A 148 -11.79 10.19 -5.79
C PHE A 148 -12.30 11.12 -4.70
N PHE A 149 -11.76 12.33 -4.67
CA PHE A 149 -12.18 13.42 -3.81
C PHE A 149 -12.02 14.74 -4.59
N GLU A 150 -13.02 15.61 -4.51
CA GLU A 150 -12.97 16.94 -5.12
C GLU A 150 -12.03 17.84 -4.32
N ILE A 151 -10.75 17.86 -4.73
CA ILE A 151 -9.74 18.75 -4.16
C ILE A 151 -9.95 20.20 -4.63
N ASP A 152 -9.54 21.14 -3.80
CA ASP A 152 -9.66 22.60 -3.92
C ASP A 152 -11.10 23.14 -3.82
N TRP A 153 -12.00 22.73 -4.70
CA TRP A 153 -13.42 23.09 -4.68
C TRP A 153 -14.26 22.12 -5.53
N ILE A 154 -15.59 22.19 -5.42
CA ILE A 154 -16.51 21.33 -6.16
C ILE A 154 -16.44 21.66 -7.66
N GLN A 155 -16.08 20.67 -8.49
CA GLN A 155 -16.03 20.83 -9.95
C GLN A 155 -17.02 19.90 -10.71
N TYR A 156 -17.91 19.22 -9.98
CA TYR A 156 -18.97 18.35 -10.53
C TYR A 156 -18.44 17.36 -11.57
N ARG A 157 -17.34 16.69 -11.23
CA ARG A 157 -16.66 15.78 -12.16
C ARG A 157 -17.42 14.46 -12.25
N ALA A 158 -17.37 13.86 -13.44
CA ALA A 158 -17.94 12.56 -13.71
C ALA A 158 -17.06 11.77 -14.67
N TYR A 159 -16.79 10.50 -14.36
CA TYR A 159 -15.91 9.63 -15.13
C TYR A 159 -16.55 8.28 -15.45
N ASP A 160 -16.22 7.73 -16.61
CA ASP A 160 -16.36 6.31 -16.90
C ASP A 160 -15.03 5.62 -16.56
N LEU A 161 -15.08 4.59 -15.73
CA LEU A 161 -13.92 3.80 -15.32
C LEU A 161 -13.94 2.45 -16.03
N ARG A 162 -12.90 2.16 -16.82
CA ARG A 162 -12.82 0.93 -17.62
C ARG A 162 -11.51 0.21 -17.33
N LEU A 163 -11.61 -1.05 -16.92
CA LEU A 163 -10.46 -1.91 -16.61
C LEU A 163 -10.25 -2.91 -17.74
N TYR A 164 -9.04 -2.95 -18.29
CA TYR A 164 -8.61 -3.80 -19.38
C TYR A 164 -7.46 -4.71 -18.94
N ASP A 165 -7.31 -5.85 -19.62
CA ASP A 165 -6.07 -6.63 -19.57
C ASP A 165 -5.00 -6.07 -20.53
N ASP A 166 -3.81 -6.69 -20.50
CA ASP A 166 -2.68 -6.34 -21.38
C ASP A 166 -2.94 -6.55 -22.90
N LYS A 167 -4.05 -7.17 -23.29
CA LYS A 167 -4.49 -7.37 -24.68
C LYS A 167 -5.65 -6.43 -25.05
N ASP A 168 -5.86 -5.37 -24.25
CA ASP A 168 -6.96 -4.41 -24.39
C ASP A 168 -8.36 -5.06 -24.34
N LYS A 169 -8.51 -6.25 -23.74
CA LYS A 169 -9.82 -6.85 -23.47
C LYS A 169 -10.45 -6.17 -22.26
N LEU A 170 -11.64 -5.60 -22.43
CA LEU A 170 -12.40 -5.04 -21.32
C LEU A 170 -12.77 -6.14 -20.31
N LEU A 171 -12.37 -5.96 -19.06
CA LEU A 171 -12.64 -6.87 -17.96
C LEU A 171 -13.81 -6.42 -17.10
N ALA A 172 -13.86 -5.13 -16.77
CA ALA A 172 -14.90 -4.53 -15.94
C ALA A 172 -15.07 -3.04 -16.25
N GLN A 173 -16.26 -2.50 -15.97
CA GLN A 173 -16.56 -1.08 -16.14
C GLN A 173 -17.50 -0.62 -15.01
N THR A 174 -17.34 0.64 -14.60
CA THR A 174 -18.26 1.37 -13.71
C THR A 174 -18.14 2.87 -14.01
N ASP A 175 -18.89 3.70 -13.32
CA ASP A 175 -18.82 5.15 -13.39
C ASP A 175 -18.62 5.76 -12.00
N VAL A 176 -18.19 7.01 -11.96
CA VAL A 176 -18.08 7.76 -10.71
C VAL A 176 -18.44 9.22 -10.94
N SER A 177 -19.33 9.73 -10.09
CA SER A 177 -19.70 11.14 -9.97
C SER A 177 -19.88 11.48 -8.50
N ASP A 178 -20.09 12.77 -8.21
CA ASP A 178 -20.52 13.25 -6.89
C ASP A 178 -19.66 12.72 -5.74
N PHE A 179 -18.34 12.77 -5.92
CA PHE A 179 -17.34 12.27 -4.99
C PHE A 179 -16.79 13.39 -4.08
N PHE A 180 -17.61 14.41 -3.78
CA PHE A 180 -17.26 15.47 -2.82
C PHE A 180 -17.04 14.94 -1.41
N GLU A 181 -17.80 13.92 -1.00
CA GLU A 181 -17.64 13.25 0.30
C GLU A 181 -16.45 12.28 0.33
N GLY A 182 -15.73 12.14 -0.78
CA GLY A 182 -14.75 11.08 -0.96
C GLY A 182 -15.42 9.76 -1.33
N LYS A 183 -14.88 9.07 -2.35
CA LYS A 183 -15.46 7.83 -2.84
C LYS A 183 -14.40 6.87 -3.34
N TYR A 184 -14.43 5.65 -2.83
CA TYR A 184 -13.69 4.53 -3.38
C TYR A 184 -14.52 3.81 -4.43
N LYS A 185 -13.96 3.71 -5.64
CA LYS A 185 -14.43 2.81 -6.70
C LYS A 185 -13.55 1.58 -6.70
N ARG A 186 -14.18 0.40 -6.75
CA ARG A 186 -13.49 -0.85 -6.43
C ARG A 186 -13.72 -1.92 -7.48
N PHE A 187 -12.68 -2.67 -7.77
CA PHE A 187 -12.68 -3.81 -8.65
C PHE A 187 -12.10 -5.01 -7.92
N LEU A 188 -12.85 -6.11 -7.90
CA LEU A 188 -12.29 -7.41 -7.52
C LEU A 188 -11.67 -8.03 -8.76
N VAL A 189 -10.39 -8.40 -8.68
CA VAL A 189 -9.59 -8.87 -9.82
C VAL A 189 -8.92 -10.19 -9.50
N ASP A 190 -9.13 -11.18 -10.36
CA ASP A 190 -8.43 -12.46 -10.34
C ASP A 190 -7.43 -12.54 -11.49
N LEU A 191 -6.17 -12.79 -11.15
CA LEU A 191 -5.08 -12.96 -12.09
C LEU A 191 -4.55 -14.41 -12.02
N PRO A 192 -4.80 -15.23 -13.06
CA PRO A 192 -4.31 -16.62 -13.09
C PRO A 192 -2.80 -16.73 -13.36
N SER A 193 -2.16 -15.65 -13.83
CA SER A 193 -0.71 -15.54 -14.03
C SER A 193 -0.26 -14.10 -13.86
N PRO A 194 1.06 -13.82 -13.67
CA PRO A 194 1.58 -12.46 -13.60
C PRO A 194 1.30 -11.68 -14.89
N ARG A 195 0.56 -10.58 -14.80
CA ARG A 195 0.09 -9.80 -15.98
C ARG A 195 -0.13 -8.33 -15.67
N GLY A 196 -0.22 -7.53 -16.75
CA GLY A 196 -0.54 -6.11 -16.71
C GLY A 196 -2.06 -5.85 -16.74
N LEU A 197 -2.48 -4.82 -16.03
CA LEU A 197 -3.82 -4.24 -16.07
C LEU A 197 -3.73 -2.78 -16.50
N LYS A 198 -4.70 -2.36 -17.30
CA LYS A 198 -4.82 -0.97 -17.77
C LYS A 198 -6.18 -0.43 -17.34
N LEU A 199 -6.17 0.58 -16.50
CA LEU A 199 -7.34 1.35 -16.14
C LEU A 199 -7.40 2.61 -17.02
N HIS A 200 -8.56 2.88 -17.58
CA HIS A 200 -8.90 4.10 -18.28
C HIS A 200 -9.93 4.86 -17.45
N ILE A 201 -9.58 6.07 -17.02
CA ILE A 201 -10.47 7.01 -16.35
C ILE A 201 -10.88 8.03 -17.42
N ALA A 202 -11.98 7.72 -18.10
CA ALA A 202 -12.48 8.52 -19.20
C ALA A 202 -13.37 9.64 -18.69
N ARG A 203 -13.12 10.88 -19.11
CA ARG A 203 -13.90 12.01 -18.65
C ARG A 203 -15.26 12.05 -19.32
N LYS A 204 -16.31 12.14 -18.50
CA LYS A 204 -17.70 12.34 -18.93
C LYS A 204 -18.18 13.77 -18.66
N GLY A 205 -17.67 14.39 -17.59
CA GLY A 205 -17.97 15.77 -17.21
C GLY A 205 -16.88 16.35 -16.30
N GLY A 206 -16.81 17.70 -16.27
CA GLY A 206 -15.81 18.45 -15.50
C GLY A 206 -14.61 18.93 -16.33
N PRO A 207 -13.74 19.78 -15.74
CA PRO A 207 -12.64 20.41 -16.46
C PRO A 207 -11.43 19.49 -16.70
N ASN A 208 -11.21 18.48 -15.85
CA ASN A 208 -10.08 17.55 -15.91
C ASN A 208 -10.42 16.22 -15.19
N ALA A 209 -9.70 15.14 -15.49
CA ALA A 209 -9.76 13.89 -14.72
C ALA A 209 -8.68 13.86 -13.65
N ILE A 210 -9.07 13.48 -12.43
CA ILE A 210 -8.16 13.36 -11.29
C ILE A 210 -8.27 11.98 -10.64
N LEU A 211 -7.17 11.55 -10.00
CA LEU A 211 -7.10 10.37 -9.15
C LEU A 211 -6.32 10.71 -7.88
N CYS A 212 -6.96 10.69 -6.72
CA CYS A 212 -6.31 11.06 -5.45
C CYS A 212 -5.39 9.93 -4.94
N GLY A 213 -5.83 8.68 -5.08
CA GLY A 213 -5.05 7.52 -4.70
C GLY A 213 -5.49 6.24 -5.38
N LEU A 214 -4.56 5.31 -5.53
CA LEU A 214 -4.80 3.92 -5.94
C LEU A 214 -4.28 2.99 -4.87
N PHE A 215 -5.07 1.98 -4.55
CA PHE A 215 -4.80 1.01 -3.51
C PHE A 215 -4.99 -0.40 -4.05
N LEU A 216 -4.07 -1.27 -3.68
CA LEU A 216 -4.14 -2.70 -3.97
C LEU A 216 -4.04 -3.45 -2.67
N ASP A 217 -5.00 -4.34 -2.47
CA ASP A 217 -5.02 -5.29 -1.37
C ASP A 217 -5.01 -6.69 -1.97
N LYS A 218 -4.04 -7.52 -1.56
CA LYS A 218 -3.97 -8.91 -1.98
C LYS A 218 -4.88 -9.72 -1.06
N LEU A 219 -5.88 -10.38 -1.64
CA LEU A 219 -6.85 -11.16 -0.87
C LEU A 219 -6.39 -12.62 -0.76
N SER A 220 -6.64 -13.20 0.40
CA SER A 220 -6.46 -14.63 0.63
C SER A 220 -7.73 -15.37 0.22
N PRO A 221 -7.63 -16.62 -0.29
CA PRO A 221 -8.79 -17.48 -0.42
C PRO A 221 -9.40 -17.75 0.96
N ILE A 222 -10.70 -18.04 1.03
CA ILE A 222 -11.36 -18.54 2.26
C ILE A 222 -10.58 -19.74 2.79
N ARG A 223 -10.26 -19.73 4.08
CA ARG A 223 -9.46 -20.78 4.70
C ARG A 223 -10.22 -21.62 5.71
N PRO A 224 -9.89 -22.92 5.81
CA PRO A 224 -10.32 -23.70 6.95
C PRO A 224 -9.77 -23.06 8.22
N PHE A 225 -10.46 -23.31 9.33
CA PHE A 225 -9.92 -22.99 10.65
C PHE A 225 -8.48 -23.53 10.78
N PRO A 226 -7.51 -22.74 11.30
CA PRO A 226 -6.08 -23.05 11.21
C PRO A 226 -5.78 -24.48 11.64
N LEU A 227 -5.43 -25.32 10.67
CA LEU A 227 -5.18 -26.75 10.85
C LEU A 227 -3.83 -27.03 11.53
N ALA A 228 -2.98 -26.03 11.80
CA ALA A 228 -1.78 -26.18 12.61
C ALA A 228 -2.11 -26.54 14.07
N LEU A 229 -3.31 -26.21 14.55
CA LEU A 229 -3.87 -26.82 15.74
C LEU A 229 -4.01 -28.34 15.55
N GLY A 230 -4.43 -28.78 14.36
CA GLY A 230 -4.79 -30.15 13.94
C GLY A 230 -3.70 -31.23 13.96
N GLN A 231 -2.41 -30.89 14.11
CA GLN A 231 -1.36 -31.91 14.30
C GLN A 231 -1.20 -32.34 15.76
N SER A 232 -1.74 -31.57 16.71
CA SER A 232 -2.01 -32.06 18.06
C SER A 232 -3.34 -32.84 18.07
N ARG A 233 -3.36 -34.01 18.72
CA ARG A 233 -4.57 -34.83 18.93
C ARG A 233 -5.74 -34.03 19.56
N ASP A 234 -5.48 -32.88 20.19
CA ASP A 234 -6.48 -32.07 20.90
C ASP A 234 -7.23 -31.05 20.03
N ALA A 235 -6.76 -30.69 18.84
CA ALA A 235 -7.42 -29.65 18.05
C ALA A 235 -8.74 -30.02 17.40
N ARG A 236 -8.99 -31.31 17.14
CA ARG A 236 -10.34 -31.76 16.74
C ARG A 236 -11.37 -31.54 17.85
N ARG A 237 -10.93 -31.39 19.11
CA ARG A 237 -11.80 -31.03 20.25
C ARG A 237 -12.03 -29.53 20.39
N ARG A 238 -11.33 -28.68 19.62
CA ARG A 238 -11.38 -27.20 19.72
C ARG A 238 -12.28 -26.55 18.68
N TRP A 239 -12.92 -27.30 17.79
CA TRP A 239 -13.96 -26.77 16.91
C TRP A 239 -15.33 -26.95 17.57
N SER A 240 -16.18 -25.91 17.58
CA SER A 240 -17.55 -26.08 18.04
C SER A 240 -18.49 -26.53 16.91
N PRO A 241 -19.25 -27.63 17.09
CA PRO A 241 -20.28 -28.06 16.14
C PRO A 241 -21.36 -27.02 15.86
N ALA A 242 -21.59 -26.08 16.78
CA ALA A 242 -22.55 -24.98 16.57
C ALA A 242 -22.19 -24.12 15.33
N LEU A 243 -20.91 -24.13 14.94
CA LEU A 243 -20.39 -23.37 13.81
C LEU A 243 -20.29 -24.19 12.51
N ASP A 244 -20.65 -25.48 12.52
CA ASP A 244 -20.60 -26.35 11.33
C ASP A 244 -21.48 -25.80 10.20
N LYS A 245 -22.67 -25.30 10.52
CA LYS A 245 -23.59 -24.74 9.53
C LYS A 245 -23.07 -23.44 8.90
N PRO A 246 -22.71 -22.38 9.66
CA PRO A 246 -22.17 -21.16 9.06
C PRO A 246 -20.84 -21.40 8.32
N ARG A 247 -19.93 -22.23 8.89
CA ARG A 247 -18.70 -22.63 8.20
C ARG A 247 -18.99 -23.40 6.91
N GLY A 248 -19.86 -24.41 6.97
CA GLY A 248 -20.23 -25.22 5.81
C GLY A 248 -20.83 -24.37 4.69
N ARG A 249 -21.68 -23.40 5.05
CA ARG A 249 -22.22 -22.43 4.08
C ARG A 249 -21.12 -21.56 3.49
N LEU A 250 -20.20 -21.02 4.30
CA LEU A 250 -19.05 -20.25 3.80
C LEU A 250 -18.15 -21.09 2.88
N MET A 251 -17.79 -22.31 3.29
CA MET A 251 -16.96 -23.24 2.50
C MET A 251 -17.63 -23.67 1.19
N SER A 252 -18.96 -23.74 1.16
CA SER A 252 -19.70 -24.05 -0.07
C SER A 252 -19.53 -22.98 -1.16
N LEU A 253 -19.14 -21.75 -0.79
CA LEU A 253 -18.88 -20.66 -1.72
C LEU A 253 -17.48 -20.73 -2.37
N VAL A 254 -16.55 -21.48 -1.78
CA VAL A 254 -15.15 -21.61 -2.25
C VAL A 254 -15.08 -22.24 -3.63
N LYS A 255 -15.79 -23.36 -3.84
CA LYS A 255 -15.71 -24.09 -5.12
C LYS A 255 -16.22 -23.25 -6.30
N PRO A 256 -17.43 -22.66 -6.24
CA PRO A 256 -17.88 -21.73 -7.26
C PRO A 256 -16.93 -20.55 -7.50
N GLN A 257 -16.32 -20.02 -6.44
CA GLN A 257 -15.36 -18.93 -6.52
C GLN A 257 -14.06 -19.33 -7.23
N ASN A 258 -13.58 -20.56 -7.04
CA ASN A 258 -12.42 -21.08 -7.77
C ASN A 258 -12.71 -21.30 -9.26
N GLU A 259 -13.94 -21.71 -9.60
CA GLU A 259 -14.34 -22.00 -10.98
C GLU A 259 -14.70 -20.74 -11.78
N LYS A 260 -15.37 -19.77 -11.16
CA LYS A 260 -15.91 -18.57 -11.83
C LYS A 260 -15.15 -17.28 -11.50
N GLY A 261 -14.24 -17.33 -10.53
CA GLY A 261 -13.44 -16.18 -10.09
C GLY A 261 -14.29 -15.01 -9.58
N ALA A 262 -13.76 -13.80 -9.74
CA ALA A 262 -14.32 -12.54 -9.28
C ALA A 262 -15.75 -12.31 -9.77
N ARG A 263 -16.11 -12.83 -10.96
CA ARG A 263 -17.43 -12.66 -11.57
C ARG A 263 -18.56 -13.30 -10.77
N PHE A 264 -18.26 -14.26 -9.91
CA PHE A 264 -19.26 -14.90 -9.05
C PHE A 264 -19.60 -14.09 -7.80
N TRP A 265 -18.79 -13.07 -7.46
CA TRP A 265 -18.95 -12.28 -6.24
C TRP A 265 -20.36 -11.70 -6.02
N PRO A 266 -21.01 -11.09 -7.03
CA PRO A 266 -22.36 -10.54 -6.83
C PRO A 266 -23.40 -11.59 -6.42
N ASP A 267 -23.28 -12.83 -6.90
CA ASP A 267 -24.29 -13.89 -6.70
C ASP A 267 -24.36 -14.35 -5.24
N HIS A 268 -23.26 -14.31 -4.51
CA HIS A 268 -23.18 -14.85 -3.14
C HIS A 268 -22.97 -13.78 -2.06
N ARG A 269 -22.92 -12.50 -2.43
CA ARG A 269 -22.83 -11.39 -1.48
C ARG A 269 -23.92 -11.45 -0.40
N LYS A 270 -25.16 -11.73 -0.81
CA LYS A 270 -26.28 -11.83 0.14
C LYS A 270 -26.06 -12.98 1.12
N ASP A 271 -25.56 -14.12 0.65
CA ASP A 271 -25.26 -15.26 1.52
C ASP A 271 -24.18 -14.91 2.54
N LEU A 272 -23.13 -14.19 2.12
CA LEU A 272 -22.10 -13.70 3.02
C LEU A 272 -22.66 -12.70 4.05
N GLN A 273 -23.52 -11.77 3.63
CA GLN A 273 -24.18 -10.83 4.55
C GLN A 273 -25.06 -11.56 5.58
N ASP A 274 -25.79 -12.58 5.17
CA ASP A 274 -26.60 -13.41 6.06
C ASP A 274 -25.72 -14.19 7.06
N ILE A 275 -24.58 -14.74 6.60
CA ILE A 275 -23.62 -15.43 7.47
C ILE A 275 -23.06 -14.44 8.51
N ARG A 276 -22.60 -13.27 8.08
CA ARG A 276 -22.12 -12.19 8.94
C ARG A 276 -23.16 -11.82 10.00
N ALA A 277 -24.37 -11.47 9.58
CA ALA A 277 -25.45 -11.08 10.50
C ALA A 277 -25.84 -12.22 11.46
N GLY A 278 -25.78 -13.47 11.00
CA GLY A 278 -25.97 -14.66 11.84
C GLY A 278 -24.92 -14.78 12.94
N LEU A 279 -23.64 -14.66 12.58
CA LEU A 279 -22.51 -14.75 13.51
C LEU A 279 -22.45 -13.56 14.48
N GLU A 280 -22.74 -12.35 14.01
CA GLU A 280 -22.82 -11.16 14.88
C GLU A 280 -23.94 -11.28 15.92
N ARG A 281 -25.08 -11.90 15.57
CA ARG A 281 -26.13 -12.22 16.56
C ARG A 281 -25.67 -13.30 17.52
N PHE A 282 -25.10 -14.39 16.99
CA PHE A 282 -24.58 -15.48 17.81
C PHE A 282 -23.56 -15.00 18.86
N LEU A 283 -22.65 -14.10 18.48
CA LEU A 283 -21.68 -13.49 19.41
C LEU A 283 -22.32 -12.56 20.45
N LYS A 284 -23.50 -11.98 20.19
CA LYS A 284 -24.24 -11.17 21.16
C LYS A 284 -24.96 -12.01 22.22
N ASP A 285 -25.21 -13.28 21.91
CA ASP A 285 -25.86 -14.22 22.83
C ASP A 285 -24.87 -14.85 23.83
N ASP A 286 -23.67 -14.27 23.96
CA ASP A 286 -22.58 -14.69 24.86
C ASP A 286 -22.26 -16.20 24.76
N PRO A 287 -21.80 -16.65 23.57
CA PRO A 287 -21.57 -18.07 23.33
C PRO A 287 -20.36 -18.57 24.15
N GLY A 288 -20.21 -19.88 24.28
CA GLY A 288 -19.09 -20.45 25.03
C GLY A 288 -17.73 -19.98 24.49
N PRO A 289 -16.66 -19.97 25.29
CA PRO A 289 -15.36 -19.41 24.87
C PRO A 289 -14.85 -19.93 23.52
N MET A 290 -14.96 -21.24 23.29
CA MET A 290 -14.52 -21.85 22.03
C MET A 290 -15.43 -21.53 20.85
N GLU A 291 -16.72 -21.33 21.12
CA GLU A 291 -17.69 -20.89 20.13
C GLU A 291 -17.40 -19.46 19.68
N ALA A 292 -17.05 -18.57 20.61
CA ALA A 292 -16.62 -17.21 20.30
C ALA A 292 -15.34 -17.21 19.44
N VAL A 293 -14.34 -18.05 19.78
CA VAL A 293 -13.13 -18.24 18.97
C VAL A 293 -13.48 -18.65 17.54
N CYS A 294 -14.28 -19.71 17.38
CA CYS A 294 -14.68 -20.20 16.07
C CYS A 294 -15.49 -19.16 15.29
N ALA A 295 -16.40 -18.46 15.95
CA ALA A 295 -17.25 -17.43 15.35
C ALA A 295 -16.41 -16.24 14.85
N HIS A 296 -15.46 -15.73 15.64
CA HIS A 296 -14.59 -14.63 15.21
C HIS A 296 -13.69 -15.01 14.03
N TRP A 297 -13.17 -16.26 13.98
CA TRP A 297 -12.46 -16.74 12.80
C TRP A 297 -13.35 -16.73 11.55
N VAL A 298 -14.51 -17.37 11.61
CA VAL A 298 -15.42 -17.45 10.45
C VAL A 298 -15.90 -16.06 10.04
N LEU A 299 -16.11 -15.16 11.00
CA LEU A 299 -16.50 -13.78 10.73
C LEU A 299 -15.36 -12.98 10.08
N SER A 300 -14.10 -13.19 10.48
CA SER A 300 -12.92 -12.62 9.80
C SER A 300 -12.86 -13.03 8.33
N GLU A 301 -13.00 -14.34 8.04
CA GLU A 301 -13.02 -14.84 6.66
C GLU A 301 -14.19 -14.26 5.87
N CYS A 302 -15.38 -14.22 6.49
CA CYS A 302 -16.59 -13.70 5.87
C CYS A 302 -16.47 -12.20 5.54
N CYS A 303 -15.88 -11.40 6.43
CA CYS A 303 -15.64 -9.97 6.21
C CYS A 303 -14.62 -9.72 5.08
N GLU A 304 -13.56 -10.53 4.98
CA GLU A 304 -12.59 -10.42 3.87
C GLU A 304 -13.27 -10.70 2.53
N GLU A 305 -14.08 -11.75 2.45
CA GLU A 305 -14.87 -12.07 1.27
C GLU A 305 -15.94 -11.02 0.95
N LEU A 306 -16.46 -10.32 1.95
CA LEU A 306 -17.32 -9.15 1.77
C LEU A 306 -16.55 -7.90 1.32
N LEU A 307 -15.22 -7.98 1.22
CA LEU A 307 -14.34 -6.86 0.87
C LEU A 307 -14.37 -5.73 1.91
N ASP A 308 -14.63 -6.10 3.17
CA ASP A 308 -14.60 -5.25 4.36
C ASP A 308 -13.35 -5.61 5.18
N LEU A 309 -12.19 -5.17 4.69
CA LEU A 309 -10.88 -5.54 5.23
C LEU A 309 -10.65 -5.00 6.65
N ALA A 310 -11.22 -3.83 6.95
CA ALA A 310 -11.18 -3.26 8.29
C ALA A 310 -11.93 -4.16 9.29
N ALA A 311 -13.17 -4.56 8.97
CA ALA A 311 -13.92 -5.49 9.81
C ALA A 311 -13.24 -6.86 9.89
N SER A 312 -12.66 -7.37 8.79
CA SER A 312 -11.93 -8.64 8.82
C SER A 312 -10.78 -8.61 9.83
N ARG A 313 -9.97 -7.54 9.82
CA ARG A 313 -8.88 -7.33 10.78
C ARG A 313 -9.39 -7.22 12.21
N GLU A 314 -10.44 -6.46 12.43
CA GLU A 314 -11.05 -6.32 13.76
C GLU A 314 -11.50 -7.69 14.31
N GLN A 315 -12.18 -8.49 13.49
CA GLN A 315 -12.64 -9.81 13.90
C GLN A 315 -11.49 -10.79 14.08
N PHE A 316 -10.41 -10.66 13.30
CA PHE A 316 -9.20 -11.45 13.51
C PHE A 316 -8.50 -11.10 14.83
N GLN A 317 -8.44 -9.81 15.20
CA GLN A 317 -7.92 -9.41 16.51
C GLN A 317 -8.78 -9.95 17.66
N ARG A 318 -10.11 -9.93 17.52
CA ARG A 318 -11.02 -10.57 18.50
C ARG A 318 -10.83 -12.08 18.57
N PHE A 319 -10.56 -12.74 17.44
CA PHE A 319 -10.17 -14.14 17.40
C PHE A 319 -8.88 -14.38 18.19
N LEU A 320 -7.82 -13.62 17.96
CA LEU A 320 -6.55 -13.77 18.69
C LEU A 320 -6.74 -13.61 20.21
N ALA A 321 -7.51 -12.60 20.62
CA ALA A 321 -7.82 -12.37 22.03
C ALA A 321 -8.60 -13.53 22.67
N ALA A 322 -9.66 -13.99 22.01
CA ALA A 322 -10.47 -15.12 22.49
C ALA A 322 -9.69 -16.45 22.45
N PHE A 323 -8.79 -16.60 21.48
CA PHE A 323 -7.97 -17.79 21.29
C PHE A 323 -6.90 -17.89 22.37
N ALA A 324 -6.25 -16.77 22.69
CA ALA A 324 -5.33 -16.70 23.83
C ALA A 324 -6.06 -16.98 25.15
N ALA A 325 -7.29 -16.51 25.34
CA ALA A 325 -8.05 -16.74 26.57
C ALA A 325 -8.43 -18.21 26.85
N GLN A 326 -8.12 -19.16 25.95
CA GLN A 326 -8.38 -20.59 26.16
C GLN A 326 -7.45 -21.23 27.20
N ASP A 327 -6.33 -20.59 27.56
CA ASP A 327 -5.36 -21.11 28.51
C ASP A 327 -5.12 -20.11 29.66
N GLY A 328 -4.68 -20.61 30.81
CA GLY A 328 -4.73 -19.89 32.08
C GLY A 328 -3.65 -18.81 32.21
N ASN A 329 -2.37 -19.19 32.14
CA ASN A 329 -1.27 -18.25 32.42
C ASN A 329 -0.72 -17.60 31.14
N ALA A 330 -0.12 -16.41 31.26
CA ALA A 330 0.37 -15.63 30.12
C ALA A 330 1.39 -16.40 29.25
N HIS A 331 2.24 -17.23 29.84
CA HIS A 331 3.22 -18.02 29.10
C HIS A 331 2.55 -19.06 28.19
N SER A 332 1.61 -19.85 28.72
CA SER A 332 0.86 -20.82 27.91
C SER A 332 0.06 -20.14 26.78
N ARG A 333 -0.53 -18.97 27.07
CA ARG A 333 -1.25 -18.17 26.07
C ARG A 333 -0.33 -17.65 24.97
N ALA A 334 0.87 -17.22 25.33
CA ALA A 334 1.89 -16.80 24.37
C ALA A 334 2.31 -17.98 23.47
N GLU A 335 2.59 -19.15 24.05
CA GLU A 335 2.96 -20.34 23.25
C GLU A 335 1.87 -20.76 22.25
N LEU A 336 0.59 -20.68 22.64
CA LEU A 336 -0.53 -20.92 21.72
C LEU A 336 -0.52 -19.94 20.54
N LEU A 337 -0.26 -18.65 20.79
CA LEU A 337 -0.19 -17.64 19.74
C LEU A 337 1.04 -17.83 18.85
N ARG A 338 2.18 -18.28 19.41
CA ARG A 338 3.38 -18.65 18.64
C ARG A 338 3.10 -19.81 17.69
N GLU A 339 2.50 -20.89 18.18
CA GLU A 339 2.09 -22.05 17.35
C GLU A 339 1.12 -21.64 16.25
N LEU A 340 0.17 -20.76 16.57
CA LEU A 340 -0.76 -20.20 15.59
C LEU A 340 0.00 -19.40 14.51
N ALA A 341 0.91 -18.51 14.89
CA ALA A 341 1.69 -17.71 13.95
C ALA A 341 2.57 -18.57 13.04
N GLU A 342 3.18 -19.63 13.57
CA GLU A 342 3.93 -20.63 12.78
C GLU A 342 3.03 -21.36 11.79
N GLY A 343 1.82 -21.73 12.21
CA GLY A 343 0.80 -22.32 11.34
C GLY A 343 0.39 -21.40 10.18
N LEU A 344 0.07 -20.15 10.48
CA LEU A 344 -0.31 -19.15 9.48
C LEU A 344 0.84 -18.81 8.52
N ARG A 345 2.09 -18.96 8.97
CA ARG A 345 3.29 -18.68 8.17
C ARG A 345 3.50 -19.74 7.07
N LEU A 346 3.10 -20.99 7.31
CA LEU A 346 3.09 -22.03 6.27
C LEU A 346 2.12 -21.71 5.13
N ASP A 347 1.06 -20.95 5.42
CA ASP A 347 0.06 -20.51 4.46
C ASP A 347 0.41 -19.17 3.76
N ALA A 348 1.62 -18.64 4.01
CA ALA A 348 2.19 -17.41 3.43
C ALA A 348 1.39 -16.11 3.70
N GLU A 349 0.80 -15.99 4.89
CA GLU A 349 -0.11 -14.89 5.24
C GLU A 349 0.59 -13.72 5.91
N THR A 350 1.05 -12.74 5.13
CA THR A 350 1.91 -11.67 5.68
C THR A 350 1.26 -10.89 6.84
N TRP A 351 0.00 -10.46 6.72
CA TRP A 351 -0.60 -9.59 7.75
C TRP A 351 -1.19 -10.36 8.94
N ARG A 352 -1.75 -11.57 8.76
CA ARG A 352 -2.28 -12.39 9.86
C ARG A 352 -1.17 -12.99 10.70
N VAL A 353 -0.07 -13.40 10.06
CA VAL A 353 1.16 -13.79 10.75
C VAL A 353 1.67 -12.63 11.59
N ALA A 354 1.76 -11.41 11.03
CA ALA A 354 2.16 -10.23 11.78
C ALA A 354 1.25 -9.92 12.97
N ALA A 355 -0.06 -10.03 12.78
CA ALA A 355 -1.01 -9.85 13.87
C ALA A 355 -0.84 -10.90 14.98
N ALA A 356 -0.63 -12.18 14.63
CA ALA A 356 -0.41 -13.25 15.58
C ALA A 356 0.95 -13.14 16.29
N ASP A 357 2.02 -12.83 15.58
CA ASP A 357 3.36 -12.61 16.13
C ASP A 357 3.37 -11.43 17.11
N VAL A 358 2.66 -10.34 16.79
CA VAL A 358 2.54 -9.25 17.76
C VAL A 358 1.69 -9.64 18.96
N ALA A 359 0.55 -10.31 18.77
CA ALA A 359 -0.27 -10.78 19.89
C ALA A 359 0.52 -11.74 20.81
N TYR A 360 1.37 -12.60 20.23
CA TYR A 360 2.28 -13.47 20.95
C TYR A 360 3.21 -12.67 21.87
N VAL A 361 3.90 -11.66 21.32
CA VAL A 361 4.83 -10.83 22.12
C VAL A 361 4.06 -9.99 23.14
N GLU A 362 2.85 -9.52 22.84
CA GLU A 362 1.99 -8.75 23.77
C GLU A 362 1.60 -9.60 24.97
N GLU A 363 1.28 -10.88 24.74
CA GLU A 363 0.98 -11.83 25.80
C GLU A 363 2.23 -12.22 26.59
N LEU A 364 3.36 -12.41 25.91
CA LEU A 364 4.65 -12.67 26.55
C LEU A 364 5.08 -11.49 27.43
N ALA A 365 4.81 -10.24 27.03
CA ALA A 365 5.10 -9.04 27.82
C ALA A 365 4.29 -8.95 29.12
N LYS A 366 3.17 -9.69 29.22
CA LYS A 366 2.40 -9.83 30.47
C LYS A 366 3.05 -10.83 31.43
N SER A 367 4.02 -11.61 30.97
CA SER A 367 4.91 -12.37 31.87
C SER A 367 5.97 -11.43 32.44
N ASP A 368 6.45 -11.70 33.65
CA ASP A 368 7.54 -10.90 34.25
C ASP A 368 8.90 -11.09 33.55
N ASN A 369 8.96 -11.86 32.45
CA ASN A 369 10.17 -12.18 31.71
C ASN A 369 10.47 -11.17 30.60
N LYS A 370 10.82 -9.95 31.00
CA LYS A 370 11.20 -8.85 30.09
C LYS A 370 12.32 -9.21 29.11
N GLN A 371 13.30 -10.01 29.54
CA GLN A 371 14.42 -10.43 28.70
C GLN A 371 13.95 -11.32 27.54
N LEU A 372 13.06 -12.28 27.82
CA LEU A 372 12.48 -13.14 26.79
C LEU A 372 11.59 -12.33 25.84
N THR A 373 10.75 -11.42 26.37
CA THR A 373 9.94 -10.50 25.56
C THR A 373 10.82 -9.69 24.59
N ALA A 374 11.88 -9.06 25.08
CA ALA A 374 12.79 -8.28 24.23
C ALA A 374 13.47 -9.15 23.16
N THR A 375 13.91 -10.36 23.53
CA THR A 375 14.58 -11.30 22.61
C THR A 375 13.66 -11.75 21.48
N GLU A 376 12.43 -12.14 21.80
CA GLU A 376 11.45 -12.59 20.82
C GLU A 376 10.92 -11.45 19.95
N ALA A 377 10.65 -10.29 20.56
CA ALA A 377 10.26 -9.08 19.85
C ALA A 377 11.32 -8.68 18.82
N ARG A 378 12.61 -8.70 19.20
CA ARG A 378 13.74 -8.45 18.30
C ARG A 378 13.80 -9.44 17.14
N ARG A 379 13.73 -10.75 17.44
CA ARG A 379 13.80 -11.82 16.43
C ARG A 379 12.70 -11.65 15.38
N LEU A 380 11.46 -11.46 15.83
CA LEU A 380 10.32 -11.28 14.95
C LEU A 380 10.40 -9.93 14.21
N ALA A 381 10.80 -8.83 14.86
CA ALA A 381 10.92 -7.54 14.21
C ALA A 381 11.90 -7.58 13.01
N ARG A 382 13.05 -8.23 13.18
CA ARG A 382 14.04 -8.43 12.09
C ARG A 382 13.46 -9.30 10.96
N GLN A 383 12.70 -10.33 11.30
CA GLN A 383 12.02 -11.16 10.32
C GLN A 383 10.99 -10.35 9.51
N HIS A 384 10.09 -9.64 10.18
CA HIS A 384 9.10 -8.76 9.53
C HIS A 384 9.75 -7.69 8.66
N PHE A 385 10.86 -7.12 9.11
CA PHE A 385 11.64 -6.17 8.32
C PHE A 385 12.18 -6.81 7.02
N SER A 386 12.71 -8.03 7.11
CA SER A 386 13.17 -8.79 5.95
C SER A 386 12.02 -9.16 4.99
N ASP A 387 10.85 -9.48 5.54
CA ASP A 387 9.64 -9.82 4.80
C ASP A 387 8.92 -8.59 4.20
N ARG A 388 9.49 -7.39 4.38
CA ARG A 388 8.92 -6.08 3.99
C ARG A 388 7.60 -5.73 4.67
N ASP A 389 7.28 -6.41 5.76
CA ASP A 389 6.22 -5.98 6.66
C ASP A 389 6.77 -4.98 7.68
N HIS A 390 7.02 -3.76 7.19
CA HIS A 390 7.59 -2.70 8.01
C HIS A 390 6.66 -2.28 9.15
N SER A 391 5.33 -2.38 8.97
CA SER A 391 4.35 -2.08 10.02
C SER A 391 4.44 -3.08 11.18
N GLY A 392 4.49 -4.39 10.89
CA GLY A 392 4.73 -5.41 11.90
C GLY A 392 6.09 -5.22 12.59
N ALA A 393 7.14 -4.91 11.82
CA ALA A 393 8.47 -4.65 12.35
C ALA A 393 8.50 -3.47 13.32
N VAL A 394 7.88 -2.33 12.98
CA VAL A 394 7.83 -1.14 13.85
C VAL A 394 7.16 -1.47 15.18
N ARG A 395 6.01 -2.17 15.16
CA ARG A 395 5.31 -2.57 16.39
C ARG A 395 6.18 -3.44 17.28
N LEU A 396 6.80 -4.47 16.71
CA LEU A 396 7.65 -5.42 17.44
C LEU A 396 8.92 -4.74 17.98
N TYR A 397 9.56 -3.85 17.22
CA TYR A 397 10.67 -3.05 17.72
C TYR A 397 10.24 -2.13 18.87
N GLY A 398 9.05 -1.52 18.81
CA GLY A 398 8.51 -0.73 19.92
C GLY A 398 8.41 -1.56 21.20
N MET A 399 7.83 -2.76 21.11
CA MET A 399 7.69 -3.67 22.24
C MET A 399 9.04 -4.18 22.77
N MET A 400 10.01 -4.42 21.87
CA MET A 400 11.38 -4.74 22.26
C MET A 400 11.96 -3.61 23.12
N LEU A 401 11.80 -2.35 22.70
CA LEU A 401 12.31 -1.18 23.43
C LEU A 401 11.63 -1.02 24.79
N ASP A 402 10.33 -1.25 24.88
CA ASP A 402 9.58 -1.17 26.15
C ASP A 402 9.99 -2.27 27.15
N ALA A 403 10.41 -3.44 26.63
CA ALA A 403 10.85 -4.56 27.44
C ALA A 403 12.34 -4.50 27.82
N MET A 404 13.17 -3.79 27.06
CA MET A 404 14.61 -3.67 27.33
C MET A 404 14.90 -2.87 28.60
N THR A 405 15.80 -3.39 29.44
CA THR A 405 16.41 -2.65 30.56
C THR A 405 17.79 -2.07 30.22
N ASP A 406 18.38 -2.53 29.11
CA ASP A 406 19.73 -2.19 28.66
C ASP A 406 19.71 -1.33 27.39
N THR A 407 20.90 -0.91 26.93
CA THR A 407 21.06 -0.09 25.73
C THR A 407 20.64 -0.84 24.46
N THR A 408 19.74 -0.25 23.67
CA THR A 408 19.33 -0.79 22.36
C THR A 408 20.50 -0.88 21.40
N GLU A 409 20.84 -2.08 20.92
CA GLU A 409 21.88 -2.25 19.88
C GLU A 409 21.64 -1.33 18.67
N LEU A 410 22.73 -0.75 18.15
CA LEU A 410 22.71 0.17 17.01
C LEU A 410 21.98 -0.44 15.80
N ASP A 411 22.19 -1.72 15.53
CA ASP A 411 21.58 -2.45 14.41
C ASP A 411 20.05 -2.49 14.50
N ASP A 412 19.51 -2.72 15.70
CA ASP A 412 18.06 -2.70 15.93
C ASP A 412 17.51 -1.27 15.81
N ALA A 413 18.23 -0.28 16.33
CA ALA A 413 17.83 1.11 16.24
C ALA A 413 17.78 1.62 14.80
N LEU A 414 18.79 1.28 13.99
CA LEU A 414 18.83 1.61 12.56
C LEU A 414 17.71 0.88 11.81
N SER A 415 17.44 -0.38 12.13
CA SER A 415 16.37 -1.17 11.49
C SER A 415 14.99 -0.60 11.80
N LEU A 416 14.74 -0.18 13.04
CA LEU A 416 13.51 0.54 13.41
C LEU A 416 13.40 1.88 12.66
N ALA A 417 14.45 2.68 12.61
CA ALA A 417 14.43 3.97 11.92
C ALA A 417 14.10 3.81 10.43
N LYS A 418 14.66 2.79 9.76
CA LYS A 418 14.33 2.45 8.37
C LYS A 418 12.90 1.93 8.23
N ALA A 419 12.43 1.10 9.14
CA ALA A 419 11.06 0.58 9.10
C ALA A 419 10.04 1.73 9.22
N LEU A 420 10.32 2.72 10.08
CA LEU A 420 9.54 3.95 10.21
C LEU A 420 9.54 4.77 8.91
N GLU A 421 10.69 4.87 8.23
CA GLU A 421 10.79 5.52 6.92
C GLU A 421 9.91 4.83 5.86
N GLU A 422 9.93 3.50 5.81
CA GLU A 422 9.18 2.70 4.83
C GLU A 422 7.66 2.75 5.06
N ILE A 423 7.19 2.84 6.30
CA ILE A 423 5.76 3.08 6.59
C ILE A 423 5.36 4.56 6.44
N GLY A 424 6.32 5.43 6.16
CA GLY A 424 6.12 6.85 5.93
C GLY A 424 6.07 7.71 7.19
N ASP A 425 6.37 7.16 8.38
CA ASP A 425 6.47 7.93 9.62
C ASP A 425 7.84 8.62 9.72
N TYR A 426 8.11 9.53 8.77
CA TYR A 426 9.41 10.19 8.64
C TYR A 426 9.75 11.05 9.85
N ARG A 427 8.74 11.55 10.60
CA ARG A 427 8.98 12.37 11.80
C ARG A 427 9.56 11.53 12.92
N VAL A 428 8.94 10.37 13.21
CA VAL A 428 9.45 9.46 14.23
C VAL A 428 10.75 8.81 13.74
N ALA A 429 10.89 8.50 12.44
CA ALA A 429 12.14 8.03 11.85
C ALA A 429 13.29 9.04 12.07
N ALA A 430 13.05 10.33 11.81
CA ALA A 430 14.04 11.38 12.00
C ALA A 430 14.46 11.50 13.47
N GLN A 431 13.51 11.52 14.40
CA GLN A 431 13.81 11.50 15.85
C GLN A 431 14.64 10.29 16.24
N ARG A 432 14.36 9.12 15.63
CA ARG A 432 15.12 7.90 15.91
C ARG A 432 16.55 7.99 15.40
N TYR A 433 16.78 8.52 14.19
CA TYR A 433 18.13 8.76 13.71
C TYR A 433 18.87 9.84 14.51
N GLU A 434 18.18 10.89 14.98
CA GLU A 434 18.78 11.93 15.85
C GLU A 434 19.29 11.29 17.14
N TRP A 435 18.49 10.40 17.74
CA TRP A 435 18.89 9.62 18.91
C TRP A 435 20.10 8.71 18.61
N ILE A 436 20.14 8.03 17.46
CA ILE A 436 21.29 7.19 17.05
C ILE A 436 22.56 8.02 16.96
N CYS A 437 22.50 9.21 16.35
CA CYS A 437 23.64 10.11 16.24
C CYS A 437 24.18 10.58 17.59
N GLN A 438 23.31 10.70 18.61
CA GLN A 438 23.69 11.08 19.97
C GLN A 438 24.20 9.90 20.79
N ALA A 439 23.58 8.73 20.65
CA ALA A 439 23.90 7.55 21.44
C ALA A 439 25.15 6.79 20.93
N TYR A 440 25.46 6.88 19.63
CA TYR A 440 26.52 6.12 18.97
C TYR A 440 27.51 6.99 18.17
N PRO A 441 27.99 8.14 18.68
CA PRO A 441 28.70 9.16 17.90
C PRO A 441 29.95 8.63 17.17
N ASP A 442 30.62 7.63 17.76
CA ASP A 442 31.89 7.07 17.24
C ASP A 442 31.69 5.81 16.38
N SER A 443 30.44 5.45 16.03
CA SER A 443 30.17 4.27 15.21
C SER A 443 30.63 4.45 13.76
N ASP A 444 31.22 3.41 13.19
CA ASP A 444 31.52 3.26 11.76
C ASP A 444 30.26 3.32 10.86
N ARG A 445 29.07 3.06 11.42
CA ARG A 445 27.78 3.15 10.74
C ARG A 445 27.13 4.53 10.85
N MET A 446 27.81 5.54 11.41
CA MET A 446 27.22 6.87 11.59
C MET A 446 26.80 7.52 10.27
N ALA A 447 27.53 7.26 9.17
CA ALA A 447 27.14 7.72 7.85
C ALA A 447 25.75 7.22 7.41
N GLU A 448 25.33 6.03 7.87
CA GLU A 448 24.00 5.49 7.59
C GLU A 448 22.92 6.28 8.33
N ALA A 449 23.16 6.62 9.60
CA ALA A 449 22.24 7.44 10.39
C ALA A 449 22.11 8.87 9.84
N TRP A 450 23.23 9.50 9.46
CA TRP A 450 23.18 10.83 8.82
C TRP A 450 22.49 10.80 7.46
N HIS A 451 22.65 9.72 6.69
CA HIS A 451 21.90 9.55 5.44
C HIS A 451 20.41 9.47 5.69
N GLY A 452 19.99 8.67 6.69
CA GLY A 452 18.61 8.60 7.15
C GLY A 452 18.06 9.96 7.60
N LEU A 453 18.82 10.72 8.41
CA LEU A 453 18.45 12.07 8.83
C LEU A 453 18.27 13.03 7.66
N TYR A 454 19.26 13.07 6.78
CA TYR A 454 19.19 13.92 5.59
C TYR A 454 17.90 13.65 4.83
N TRP A 455 17.61 12.37 4.55
CA TRP A 455 16.49 11.97 3.73
C TRP A 455 15.15 12.21 4.43
N THR A 456 14.99 11.80 5.68
CA THR A 456 13.75 12.00 6.46
C THR A 456 13.43 13.49 6.58
N TRP A 457 14.40 14.35 6.94
CA TRP A 457 14.19 15.79 7.00
C TRP A 457 13.94 16.43 5.63
N PHE A 458 14.59 15.90 4.58
CA PHE A 458 14.36 16.34 3.20
C PHE A 458 12.90 16.07 2.77
N VAL A 459 12.38 14.88 3.07
CA VAL A 459 11.00 14.47 2.77
C VAL A 459 9.99 15.29 3.57
N LEU A 460 10.32 15.65 4.81
CA LEU A 460 9.53 16.55 5.66
C LEU A 460 9.63 18.04 5.26
N ALA A 461 10.40 18.37 4.21
CA ALA A 461 10.70 19.73 3.77
C ALA A 461 11.39 20.62 4.82
N ASP A 462 12.00 20.04 5.86
CA ASP A 462 12.91 20.75 6.76
C ASP A 462 14.31 20.78 6.13
N TYR A 463 14.46 21.67 5.16
CA TYR A 463 15.69 21.75 4.37
C TYR A 463 16.89 22.19 5.20
N ALA A 464 16.68 22.91 6.31
CA ALA A 464 17.75 23.34 7.21
C ALA A 464 18.35 22.15 7.96
N LYS A 465 17.52 21.31 8.61
CA LYS A 465 17.99 20.08 9.27
C LYS A 465 18.58 19.08 8.29
N SER A 466 17.91 18.90 7.15
CA SER A 466 18.39 18.03 6.06
C SER A 466 19.78 18.44 5.56
N ARG A 467 20.04 19.75 5.47
CA ARG A 467 21.35 20.31 5.10
C ARG A 467 22.43 20.02 6.12
N ALA A 468 22.14 20.19 7.41
CA ALA A 468 23.10 19.89 8.47
C ALA A 468 23.59 18.43 8.41
N ALA A 469 22.67 17.49 8.16
CA ALA A 469 23.03 16.07 7.98
C ALA A 469 23.87 15.82 6.70
N LEU A 470 23.57 16.50 5.59
CA LEU A 470 24.38 16.42 4.37
C LEU A 470 25.80 16.98 4.55
N GLU A 471 25.94 18.08 5.29
CA GLU A 471 27.24 18.67 5.57
C GLU A 471 28.10 17.70 6.39
N LYS A 472 27.50 16.97 7.34
CA LYS A 472 28.16 15.86 8.04
C LYS A 472 28.60 14.74 7.10
N LEU A 473 27.71 14.28 6.21
CA LEU A 473 28.06 13.25 5.21
C LEU A 473 29.19 13.67 4.26
N ILE A 474 29.27 14.96 3.90
CA ILE A 474 30.33 15.49 3.03
C ILE A 474 31.66 15.58 3.77
N ALA A 475 31.64 15.94 5.06
CA ALA A 475 32.84 16.13 5.87
C ALA A 475 33.42 14.80 6.39
N GLU A 476 32.55 13.89 6.81
CA GLU A 476 32.90 12.72 7.63
C GLU A 476 32.42 11.39 7.02
N GLY A 477 31.61 11.43 5.95
CA GLY A 477 31.06 10.24 5.30
C GLY A 477 32.03 9.54 4.31
N PRO A 478 31.57 8.46 3.67
CA PRO A 478 32.39 7.69 2.73
C PRO A 478 32.83 8.53 1.53
N ILE A 479 34.13 8.58 1.28
CA ILE A 479 34.75 9.49 0.30
C ILE A 479 34.20 9.29 -1.12
N GLU A 480 33.85 8.05 -1.47
CA GLU A 480 33.29 7.66 -2.75
C GLU A 480 31.88 8.22 -3.02
N ARG A 481 31.15 8.64 -1.96
CA ARG A 481 29.81 9.23 -2.07
C ARG A 481 29.77 10.75 -1.88
N VAL A 482 30.90 11.39 -1.56
CA VAL A 482 30.96 12.84 -1.30
C VAL A 482 30.40 13.68 -2.46
N ASN A 483 30.68 13.27 -3.70
CA ASN A 483 30.16 13.96 -4.88
C ASN A 483 28.64 13.85 -5.03
N GLU A 484 28.08 12.68 -4.71
CA GLU A 484 26.63 12.46 -4.65
C GLU A 484 26.00 13.40 -3.61
N TYR A 485 26.55 13.45 -2.39
CA TYR A 485 26.05 14.30 -1.32
C TYR A 485 26.12 15.79 -1.65
N LYS A 486 27.17 16.24 -2.36
CA LYS A 486 27.25 17.62 -2.84
C LYS A 486 26.14 17.95 -3.85
N VAL A 487 25.80 17.04 -4.76
CA VAL A 487 24.66 17.27 -5.68
C VAL A 487 23.33 17.30 -4.92
N LEU A 488 23.15 16.42 -3.92
CA LEU A 488 21.96 16.42 -3.07
C LEU A 488 21.83 17.69 -2.23
N LEU A 489 22.95 18.25 -1.75
CA LEU A 489 22.98 19.53 -1.05
C LEU A 489 22.58 20.69 -1.98
N ALA A 490 23.05 20.71 -3.23
CA ALA A 490 22.59 21.70 -4.19
C ALA A 490 21.07 21.59 -4.47
N LYS A 491 20.54 20.36 -4.58
CA LYS A 491 19.10 20.10 -4.72
C LYS A 491 18.32 20.58 -3.49
N ASN A 492 18.81 20.32 -2.28
CA ASN A 492 18.21 20.80 -1.03
C ASN A 492 18.13 22.34 -1.03
N ARG A 493 19.22 23.04 -1.37
CA ARG A 493 19.24 24.52 -1.47
C ARG A 493 18.23 25.06 -2.48
N LEU A 494 18.13 24.42 -3.65
CA LEU A 494 17.16 24.80 -4.66
C LEU A 494 15.73 24.73 -4.13
N LEU A 495 15.37 23.64 -3.46
CA LEU A 495 14.03 23.44 -2.91
C LEU A 495 13.74 24.35 -1.70
N ALA A 496 14.77 24.75 -0.97
CA ALA A 496 14.68 25.81 0.04
C ALA A 496 14.52 27.23 -0.56
N GLY A 497 14.57 27.37 -1.88
CA GLY A 497 14.47 28.66 -2.58
C GLY A 497 15.80 29.40 -2.78
N GLU A 498 16.92 28.82 -2.33
CA GLU A 498 18.27 29.39 -2.42
C GLU A 498 18.91 29.16 -3.79
N ARG A 499 18.27 29.67 -4.84
CA ARG A 499 18.57 29.36 -6.25
C ARG A 499 20.00 29.70 -6.67
N ASP A 500 20.49 30.88 -6.30
CA ASP A 500 21.82 31.34 -6.71
C ASP A 500 22.91 30.45 -6.11
N GLN A 501 22.76 30.06 -4.85
CA GLN A 501 23.70 29.18 -4.16
C GLN A 501 23.68 27.77 -4.76
N ALA A 502 22.49 27.23 -5.03
CA ALA A 502 22.34 25.94 -5.72
C ALA A 502 23.02 25.95 -7.10
N LYS A 503 22.81 27.01 -7.89
CA LYS A 503 23.44 27.19 -9.20
C LYS A 503 24.97 27.22 -9.10
N GLN A 504 25.51 28.10 -8.25
CA GLN A 504 26.96 28.24 -8.04
C GLN A 504 27.60 26.90 -7.66
N MET A 505 26.94 26.15 -6.79
CA MET A 505 27.40 24.85 -6.32
C MET A 505 27.43 23.80 -7.45
N LEU A 506 26.36 23.71 -8.26
CA LEU A 506 26.30 22.80 -9.41
C LEU A 506 27.35 23.14 -10.48
N GLU A 507 27.54 24.43 -10.78
CA GLU A 507 28.56 24.89 -11.73
C GLU A 507 29.98 24.63 -11.22
N ALA A 508 30.23 24.76 -9.92
CA ALA A 508 31.51 24.42 -9.31
C ALA A 508 31.77 22.90 -9.41
N LEU A 509 30.77 22.07 -9.10
CA LEU A 509 30.88 20.61 -9.23
C LEU A 509 31.18 20.19 -10.67
N LEU A 510 30.46 20.73 -11.65
CA LEU A 510 30.63 20.38 -13.07
C LEU A 510 31.98 20.79 -13.65
N ARG A 511 32.70 21.73 -13.02
CA ARG A 511 34.06 22.15 -13.38
C ARG A 511 35.17 21.33 -12.70
N SER A 512 34.84 20.51 -11.71
CA SER A 512 35.83 19.72 -10.97
C SER A 512 36.27 18.47 -11.75
N ASP A 513 37.59 18.29 -11.90
CA ASP A 513 38.18 17.11 -12.56
C ASP A 513 37.85 15.80 -11.83
N ALA A 514 37.75 15.84 -10.50
CA ALA A 514 37.34 14.69 -9.69
C ALA A 514 35.88 14.30 -9.96
N PHE A 515 35.03 15.27 -10.30
CA PHE A 515 33.63 15.05 -10.66
C PHE A 515 33.47 14.68 -12.14
N ALA A 516 34.41 15.08 -13.00
CA ALA A 516 34.36 14.80 -14.44
C ALA A 516 34.33 13.29 -14.76
N LYS A 517 34.91 12.45 -13.88
CA LYS A 517 34.93 10.98 -13.99
C LYS A 517 33.64 10.30 -13.50
N ASP A 518 32.76 11.02 -12.81
CA ASP A 518 31.50 10.50 -12.26
C ASP A 518 30.32 10.81 -13.19
N ALA A 519 30.19 10.03 -14.26
CA ALA A 519 29.21 10.27 -15.32
C ALA A 519 27.76 10.32 -14.81
N LYS A 520 27.41 9.50 -13.81
CA LYS A 520 26.07 9.44 -13.22
C LYS A 520 25.74 10.74 -12.49
N ASN A 521 26.58 11.15 -11.54
CA ASN A 521 26.31 12.36 -10.77
C ASN A 521 26.46 13.62 -11.62
N ARG A 522 27.31 13.60 -12.65
CA ARG A 522 27.41 14.68 -13.63
C ARG A 522 26.12 14.88 -14.42
N ALA A 523 25.52 13.81 -14.94
CA ALA A 523 24.24 13.88 -15.65
C ALA A 523 23.13 14.41 -14.72
N PHE A 524 23.11 13.94 -13.47
CA PHE A 524 22.16 14.40 -12.46
C PHE A 524 22.34 15.91 -12.14
N ALA A 525 23.58 16.36 -11.94
CA ALA A 525 23.90 17.77 -11.67
C ALA A 525 23.52 18.68 -12.85
N GLN A 526 23.75 18.25 -14.09
CA GLN A 526 23.32 18.97 -15.29
C GLN A 526 21.80 19.10 -15.39
N ALA A 527 21.06 18.03 -15.06
CA ALA A 527 19.60 18.06 -15.06
C ALA A 527 19.06 19.07 -14.04
N TRP A 528 19.62 19.09 -12.83
CA TRP A 528 19.23 20.08 -11.81
C TRP A 528 19.61 21.49 -12.20
N LEU A 529 20.79 21.72 -12.79
CA LEU A 529 21.21 23.05 -13.23
C LEU A 529 20.25 23.63 -14.26
N ARG A 530 19.79 22.81 -15.23
CA ARG A 530 18.74 23.21 -16.18
C ARG A 530 17.45 23.60 -15.47
N ASN A 531 16.99 22.79 -14.50
CA ASN A 531 15.78 23.11 -13.73
C ASN A 531 15.91 24.45 -12.98
N VAL A 532 17.07 24.74 -12.38
CA VAL A 532 17.31 26.03 -11.70
C VAL A 532 17.22 27.18 -12.70
N GLN A 533 17.88 27.05 -13.86
CA GLN A 533 17.90 28.06 -14.89
C GLN A 533 16.51 28.33 -15.47
N GLU A 534 15.72 27.28 -15.72
CA GLU A 534 14.32 27.40 -16.18
C GLU A 534 13.43 28.08 -15.13
N ASP A 535 13.56 27.71 -13.85
CA ASP A 535 12.77 28.33 -12.78
C ASP A 535 13.13 29.82 -12.58
N MET A 536 14.43 30.16 -12.63
CA MET A 536 14.89 31.54 -12.61
C MET A 536 14.37 32.34 -13.81
N ALA A 537 14.39 31.77 -15.01
CA ALA A 537 13.85 32.42 -16.21
C ALA A 537 12.34 32.69 -16.10
N ARG A 538 11.56 31.72 -15.59
CA ARG A 538 10.12 31.90 -15.34
C ARG A 538 9.85 33.00 -14.34
N ASN A 539 10.63 33.06 -13.26
CA ASN A 539 10.49 34.10 -12.24
C ASN A 539 10.86 35.50 -12.78
N ALA A 540 11.89 35.60 -13.62
CA ALA A 540 12.25 36.85 -14.29
C ALA A 540 11.13 37.35 -15.21
N ILE A 541 10.49 36.45 -15.98
CA ILE A 541 9.34 36.78 -16.83
C ILE A 541 8.15 37.26 -15.98
N ARG A 542 7.84 36.57 -14.87
CA ARG A 542 6.78 36.96 -13.91
C ARG A 542 7.04 38.32 -13.25
N ALA A 543 8.30 38.61 -12.90
CA ALA A 543 8.69 39.89 -12.34
C ALA A 543 8.54 41.03 -13.37
N GLY A 544 8.97 40.80 -14.62
CA GLY A 544 8.84 41.76 -15.72
C GLY A 544 7.40 42.06 -16.14
N SER A 545 6.49 41.08 -16.01
CA SER A 545 5.07 41.26 -16.32
C SER A 545 4.30 41.99 -15.21
N ARG A 546 4.73 41.88 -13.94
CA ARG A 546 4.17 42.69 -12.84
C ARG A 546 4.58 44.16 -12.91
N THR A 547 5.80 44.47 -13.32
CA THR A 547 6.26 45.86 -13.50
C THR A 547 5.58 46.56 -14.69
N GLN A 548 5.15 45.84 -15.73
CA GLN A 548 4.35 46.42 -16.81
C GLN A 548 2.88 46.66 -16.45
N ALA A 549 2.31 45.92 -15.48
CA ALA A 549 0.92 46.08 -15.06
C ALA A 549 0.70 47.18 -14.01
N GLY A 550 1.73 47.53 -13.23
CA GLY A 550 1.67 48.61 -12.22
C GLY A 550 2.08 50.00 -12.72
N GLY A 551 2.38 50.14 -14.02
CA GLY A 551 2.81 51.38 -14.65
C GLY A 551 1.75 52.05 -15.53
N LYS A 552 0.47 51.76 -15.31
CA LYS A 552 -0.66 52.46 -15.96
C LYS A 552 -1.51 53.18 -14.94
#